data_AF-A0A842XYC5-F1
#
_entry.id   AF-A0A842XYC5-F1
#
_cell.length_a   1.000
_cell.length_b   1.000
_cell.length_c   1.000
_cell.angle_alpha   90.00
_cell.angle_beta   90.00
_cell.angle_gamma   90.00
#
_symmetry.space_group_name_H-M   'P 1'
#
loop_
_entity.id
_entity.type
_entity.pdbx_description
1 polymer ?
#
loop_
_entity_poly.entity_id
_entity_poly.type
_entity_poly.pdbx_seq_one_letter_code
_entity_poly.pdbx_strand_id
1 'polypeptide(L)' 'MTSDELIQAAIESDEAFTREFSRVIKEELRMTAAEFSEKAGIPASTLYKLLSGHREPNIKTLREIVRALRKMEG' A
#
# COMPACT_ATOMS: atom_id res chain seq x y z
N MET A 1 -5.89 0.46 12.46
CA MET A 1 -6.67 1.59 11.91
C MET A 1 -6.29 1.86 10.45
N THR A 2 -5.09 1.47 10.03
CA THR A 2 -4.43 1.87 8.78
C THR A 2 -4.96 1.07 7.58
N SER A 3 -5.38 -0.18 7.80
CA SER A 3 -5.81 -1.06 6.71
C SER A 3 -7.23 -0.80 6.18
N ASP A 4 -8.16 -0.34 7.03
CA ASP A 4 -9.55 -0.06 6.61
C ASP A 4 -9.66 1.30 5.90
N GLU A 5 -8.91 2.31 6.36
CA GLU A 5 -8.79 3.61 5.66
C GLU A 5 -8.21 3.44 4.25
N LEU A 6 -7.21 2.57 4.11
CA LEU A 6 -6.63 2.24 2.80
C LEU A 6 -7.63 1.55 1.87
N ILE A 7 -8.49 0.67 2.40
CA ILE A 7 -9.56 0.03 1.62
C ILE A 7 -10.58 1.08 1.18
N GLN A 8 -10.98 1.98 2.08
CA GLN A 8 -11.92 3.06 1.75
C GLN A 8 -11.35 3.95 0.64
N ALA A 9 -10.07 4.32 0.73
CA ALA A 9 -9.40 5.09 -0.31
C ALA A 9 -9.35 4.36 -1.66
N ALA A 10 -9.15 3.04 -1.66
CA ALA A 10 -9.17 2.22 -2.89
C ALA A 10 -10.56 2.10 -3.54
N ILE A 11 -11.64 2.26 -2.76
CA ILE A 11 -13.00 2.30 -3.29
C ILE A 11 -13.29 3.68 -3.91
N GLU A 12 -12.70 4.74 -3.35
CA GLU A 12 -12.88 6.12 -3.83
C GLU A 12 -12.19 6.34 -5.19
N SER A 13 -10.88 6.12 -5.28
CA SER A 13 -10.13 6.21 -6.54
C SER A 13 -8.70 5.65 -6.40
N ASP A 14 -8.04 5.41 -7.53
CA ASP A 14 -6.64 4.98 -7.54
C ASP A 14 -5.68 6.06 -7.01
N GLU A 15 -5.99 7.34 -7.24
CA GLU A 15 -5.24 8.46 -6.67
C GLU A 15 -5.43 8.55 -5.14
N ALA A 16 -6.66 8.32 -4.67
CA ALA A 16 -6.95 8.29 -3.24
C ALA A 16 -6.18 7.15 -2.57
N PHE A 17 -6.22 5.94 -3.14
CA PHE A 17 -5.41 4.81 -2.68
C PHE A 17 -3.92 5.15 -2.66
N THR A 18 -3.38 5.69 -3.76
CA THR A 18 -1.95 5.96 -3.91
C THR A 18 -1.46 6.96 -2.86
N ARG A 19 -2.24 8.02 -2.64
CA ARG A 19 -1.98 9.04 -1.61
C ARG A 19 -1.98 8.41 -0.23
N GLU A 20 -3.01 7.63 0.08
CA GLU A 20 -3.18 7.03 1.40
C GLU A 20 -2.09 5.98 1.68
N PHE A 21 -1.78 5.14 0.70
CA PHE A 21 -0.73 4.14 0.83
C PHE A 21 0.66 4.77 1.06
N SER A 22 0.95 5.86 0.35
CA SER A 22 2.18 6.64 0.52
C SER A 22 2.27 7.24 1.93
N ARG A 23 1.15 7.76 2.45
CA ARG A 23 1.03 8.29 3.82
C ARG A 23 1.30 7.20 4.85
N VAL A 24 0.60 6.06 4.76
CA VAL A 24 0.78 4.92 5.67
C VAL A 24 2.23 4.44 5.70
N ILE A 25 2.86 4.23 4.53
CA ILE A 25 4.26 3.79 4.46
C ILE A 25 5.21 4.77 5.16
N LYS A 26 5.07 6.07 4.88
CA LYS A 26 6.04 7.08 5.33
C LYS A 26 5.80 7.54 6.76
N GLU A 27 4.56 7.80 7.13
CA GLU A 27 4.23 8.50 8.37
C GLU A 27 3.95 7.52 9.50
N GLU A 28 3.27 6.41 9.20
CA GLU A 28 2.83 5.45 10.21
C GLU A 28 3.85 4.34 10.39
N LEU A 29 4.25 3.68 9.30
CA LEU A 29 5.23 2.61 9.35
C LEU A 29 6.67 3.13 9.44
N ARG A 30 6.91 4.39 9.01
CA ARG A 30 8.25 4.99 8.89
C ARG A 30 9.22 4.12 8.09
N MET A 31 8.72 3.57 6.99
CA MET A 31 9.44 2.68 6.10
C MET A 31 9.61 3.28 4.71
N THR A 32 10.55 2.73 3.97
CA THR A 32 10.63 2.90 2.52
C THR A 32 9.74 1.87 1.81
N ALA A 33 9.41 2.15 0.54
CA ALA A 33 8.70 1.18 -0.31
C ALA A 33 9.48 -0.14 -0.50
N ALA A 34 10.82 -0.09 -0.46
CA ALA A 34 11.67 -1.28 -0.56
C ALA A 34 11.51 -2.18 0.67
N GLU A 35 11.58 -1.61 1.88
CA GLU A 35 11.42 -2.37 3.12
C GLU A 35 9.99 -2.90 3.28
N PHE A 36 8.97 -2.13 2.85
CA PHE A 36 7.59 -2.64 2.79
C PHE A 36 7.48 -3.82 1.82
N SER A 37 8.14 -3.74 0.65
CA SER A 37 8.16 -4.81 -0.36
C SER A 37 8.64 -6.14 0.23
N GLU A 38 9.74 -6.11 0.99
CA GLU A 38 10.28 -7.29 1.65
C GLU A 38 9.29 -7.93 2.62
N LYS A 39 8.60 -7.11 3.42
CA LYS A 39 7.60 -7.60 4.39
C LYS A 39 6.31 -8.08 3.73
N ALA A 40 5.90 -7.45 2.64
CA ALA A 40 4.65 -7.75 1.94
C ALA A 40 4.79 -8.90 0.93
N GLY A 41 6.01 -9.27 0.54
CA GLY A 41 6.26 -10.24 -0.54
C GLY A 41 5.85 -9.71 -1.92
N ILE A 42 5.84 -8.39 -2.09
CA ILE A 42 5.46 -7.71 -3.33
C ILE A 42 6.73 -7.11 -3.94
N PRO A 43 7.03 -7.31 -5.23
CA PRO A 43 8.24 -6.72 -5.82
C PRO A 43 8.26 -5.19 -5.67
N ALA A 44 9.38 -4.64 -5.20
CA ALA A 44 9.55 -3.19 -5.02
C ALA A 44 9.19 -2.37 -6.27
N SER A 45 9.52 -2.87 -7.47
CA SER A 45 9.16 -2.22 -8.74
C SER A 45 7.66 -2.10 -8.97
N THR A 46 6.85 -3.02 -8.40
CA THR A 46 5.38 -2.92 -8.43
C THR A 46 4.92 -1.80 -7.52
N LEU A 47 5.44 -1.74 -6.29
CA LEU A 47 5.09 -0.69 -5.33
C LEU A 47 5.48 0.70 -5.83
N TYR A 48 6.68 0.86 -6.42
CA TYR A 48 7.09 2.13 -6.99
C TYR A 48 6.17 2.58 -8.13
N LYS A 49 5.71 1.67 -8.99
CA LYS A 49 4.76 2.00 -10.07
C LYS A 49 3.38 2.40 -9.55
N LEU A 50 2.92 1.79 -8.45
CA LEU A 50 1.70 2.19 -7.76
C LEU A 50 1.86 3.59 -7.15
N LEU A 51 2.92 3.77 -6.35
CA LEU A 51 3.20 5.02 -5.65
C LEU A 51 3.49 6.19 -6.59
N SER A 52 3.95 5.93 -7.80
CA SER A 52 4.16 6.94 -8.84
C SER A 52 2.93 7.20 -9.72
N GLY A 53 1.78 6.56 -9.44
CA GLY A 53 0.56 6.69 -10.24
C GLY A 53 0.66 6.13 -11.67
N HIS A 54 1.74 5.40 -12.00
CA HIS A 54 1.93 4.82 -13.32
C HIS A 54 1.10 3.55 -13.53
N ARG A 55 0.54 3.00 -12.46
CA ARG A 55 -0.23 1.77 -12.47
C ARG A 55 -1.26 1.78 -11.36
N GLU A 56 -2.47 1.35 -11.70
CA GLU A 56 -3.53 1.09 -10.73
C GLU A 56 -3.30 -0.24 -10.00
N PRO A 57 -3.59 -0.32 -8.69
CA PRO A 57 -3.55 -1.59 -7.97
C PRO A 57 -4.63 -2.53 -8.49
N ASN A 58 -4.24 -3.74 -8.90
CA ASN A 58 -5.24 -4.79 -9.09
C ASN A 58 -5.66 -5.38 -7.73
N ILE A 59 -6.79 -6.07 -7.71
CA ILE A 59 -7.36 -6.67 -6.49
C ILE A 59 -6.41 -7.65 -5.79
N LYS A 60 -5.53 -8.34 -6.52
CA LYS A 60 -4.53 -9.23 -5.92
C LYS A 60 -3.51 -8.41 -5.13
N THR A 61 -2.92 -7.39 -5.75
CA THR A 61 -1.93 -6.52 -5.10
C THR A 61 -2.55 -5.77 -3.92
N LEU A 62 -3.77 -5.25 -4.07
CA LEU A 62 -4.50 -4.61 -2.97
C LEU A 62 -4.63 -5.55 -1.77
N ARG A 63 -5.03 -6.81 -2.01
CA ARG A 63 -5.17 -7.83 -0.97
C ARG A 63 -3.84 -8.17 -0.30
N GLU A 64 -2.76 -8.25 -1.05
CA GLU A 64 -1.41 -8.50 -0.52
C GLU A 64 -0.96 -7.35 0.38
N ILE A 65 -1.16 -6.10 -0.05
CA ILE A 65 -0.87 -4.89 0.74
C ILE A 65 -1.67 -4.87 2.04
N VAL A 66 -3.00 -5.04 1.96
CA VAL A 66 -3.89 -5.04 3.14
C VAL A 66 -3.52 -6.15 4.12
N ARG A 67 -3.20 -7.36 3.62
CA ARG A 67 -2.75 -8.47 4.47
C ARG A 67 -1.43 -8.16 5.16
N ALA A 68 -0.49 -7.53 4.45
CA ALA A 68 0.78 -7.13 5.03
C ALA A 68 0.58 -6.10 6.14
N LEU A 69 -0.25 -5.08 5.89
CA LEU A 69 -0.59 -4.06 6.89
C LEU A 69 -1.23 -4.67 8.14
N ARG A 70 -2.26 -5.50 7.98
CA ARG A 70 -2.93 -6.17 9.12
C ARG A 70 -1.97 -7.03 9.94
N LYS A 71 -1.00 -7.70 9.31
CA LYS A 71 0.04 -8.46 10.03
C LYS A 71 1.01 -7.56 10.81
N MET A 72 1.24 -6.34 10.37
CA MET A 72 2.08 -5.36 11.06
C MET A 72 1.33 -4.65 12.19
N GLU A 73 0.02 -4.47 12.05
CA GLU A 73 -0.85 -3.85 13.06
C GLU A 73 -0.99 -4.71 14.32
N GLY A 74 -0.92 -6.05 14.20
CA GLY A 74 -1.07 -6.99 15.33
C GLY A 74 -2.52 -7.28 15.65
#